data_AF-A0A538I984-F1
#
_entry.id   AF-A0A538I984-F1
#
_cell.length_a   1.000
_cell.length_b   1.000
_cell.length_c   1.000
_cell.angle_alpha   90.00
_cell.angle_beta   90.00
_cell.angle_gamma   90.00
#
_symmetry.space_group_name_H-M   'P 1'
#
loop_
_entity.id
_entity.type
_entity.pdbx_description
1 polymer ?
#
loop_
_entity_poly.entity_id
_entity_poly.type
_entity_poly.pdbx_seq_one_letter_code
_entity_poly.pdbx_strand_id
1 'polypeptide(L)'
;MLEPGLDRHEWESEWQALEEQVADAPAEALPELDNLVGRMLEARGFAIGDPVASEGDEPEIIAEFRSARETMRLVEAGADGISPGDIAAAINGYRAVYEYVIADHRAP
;
A
#
# COMPACT_ATOMS: atom_id res chain seq x y z
N MET A 1 0.26 18.97 15.15
CA MET A 1 0.69 17.70 15.74
C MET A 1 -0.42 16.73 15.42
N LEU A 2 -0.22 15.83 14.47
CA LEU A 2 -1.16 14.73 14.22
C LEU A 2 -0.96 13.72 15.36
N GLU A 3 -2.04 13.34 16.02
CA GLU A 3 -2.01 12.42 17.16
C GLU A 3 -1.81 11.00 16.61
N PRO A 4 -0.66 10.35 16.88
CA PRO A 4 -0.27 9.09 16.22
C PRO A 4 -1.27 7.93 16.41
N GLY A 5 -2.14 8.00 17.43
CA GLY A 5 -3.18 7.00 17.67
C GLY A 5 -4.49 7.22 16.91
N LEU A 6 -4.77 8.45 16.46
CA LEU A 6 -5.97 8.75 15.66
C LEU A 6 -5.79 8.27 14.22
N ASP A 7 -4.58 8.44 13.67
CA ASP A 7 -4.22 7.99 12.33
C ASP A 7 -4.44 6.48 12.14
N ARG A 8 -4.12 5.67 13.16
CA ARG A 8 -4.25 4.21 13.10
C ARG A 8 -5.70 3.74 12.97
N HIS A 9 -6.60 4.25 13.80
CA HIS A 9 -7.99 3.80 13.78
C HIS A 9 -8.69 4.20 12.47
N GLU A 10 -8.36 5.38 11.95
CA GLU A 10 -8.82 5.83 10.63
C GLU A 10 -8.27 4.92 9.53
N TRP A 11 -6.97 4.62 9.54
CA TRP A 11 -6.33 3.69 8.61
C TRP A 11 -6.92 2.28 8.64
N GLU A 12 -7.16 1.72 9.83
CA GLU A 12 -7.78 0.40 10.00
C GLU A 12 -9.22 0.39 9.46
N SER A 13 -9.97 1.48 9.65
CA SER A 13 -11.35 1.61 9.17
C SER A 13 -11.40 1.73 7.64
N GLU A 14 -10.54 2.56 7.06
CA GLU A 14 -10.40 2.71 5.60
C GLU A 14 -9.95 1.39 4.97
N TRP A 15 -8.98 0.70 5.59
CA TRP A 15 -8.51 -0.61 5.11
C TRP A 15 -9.64 -1.64 5.07
N GLN A 16 -10.49 -1.71 6.09
CA GLN A 16 -11.64 -2.62 6.11
C GLN A 16 -12.62 -2.34 4.97
N ALA A 17 -12.93 -1.07 4.71
CA ALA A 17 -13.80 -0.69 3.59
C ALA A 17 -13.19 -1.09 2.23
N LEU A 18 -11.87 -0.94 2.07
CA LEU A 18 -11.15 -1.37 0.88
C LEU A 18 -11.11 -2.90 0.74
N GLU A 19 -11.02 -3.67 1.83
CA GLU A 19 -11.08 -5.13 1.75
C GLU A 19 -12.44 -5.62 1.20
N GLU A 20 -13.53 -4.96 1.55
CA GLU A 20 -14.85 -5.24 0.97
C GLU A 20 -14.87 -4.95 -0.53
N GLN A 21 -14.30 -3.82 -0.95
CA GLN A 21 -14.17 -3.46 -2.36
C GLN A 21 -13.25 -4.41 -3.13
N VAL A 22 -12.16 -4.88 -2.53
CA VAL A 22 -11.26 -5.88 -3.12
C VAL A 22 -12.00 -7.19 -3.42
N ALA A 23 -12.93 -7.58 -2.55
CA ALA A 23 -13.72 -8.79 -2.75
C ALA A 23 -14.71 -8.67 -3.92
N ASP A 24 -15.22 -7.48 -4.19
CA ASP A 24 -16.18 -7.21 -5.27
C ASP A 24 -15.45 -6.89 -6.60
N ALA A 25 -14.49 -5.97 -6.55
CA ALA A 25 -13.79 -5.39 -7.68
C ALA A 25 -12.29 -5.19 -7.39
N PRO A 26 -11.47 -6.27 -7.41
CA PRO A 26 -10.06 -6.22 -6.99
C PRO A 26 -9.20 -5.28 -7.84
N ALA A 27 -9.46 -5.18 -9.14
CA ALA A 27 -8.74 -4.28 -10.04
C ALA A 27 -9.06 -2.81 -9.75
N GLU A 28 -10.31 -2.50 -9.41
CA GLU A 28 -10.78 -1.15 -9.13
C GLU A 28 -10.32 -0.66 -7.74
N ALA A 29 -10.09 -1.58 -6.81
CA ALA A 29 -9.57 -1.28 -5.47
C ALA A 29 -8.06 -0.97 -5.45
N LEU A 30 -7.27 -1.41 -6.45
CA LEU A 30 -5.81 -1.17 -6.51
C LEU A 30 -5.39 0.30 -6.33
N PRO A 31 -5.97 1.28 -7.05
CA PRO A 31 -5.59 2.69 -6.87
C PRO A 31 -5.94 3.23 -5.47
N GLU A 32 -7.01 2.75 -4.84
CA GLU A 32 -7.39 3.19 -3.50
C GLU A 32 -6.45 2.60 -2.43
N LEU A 33 -6.06 1.32 -2.60
CA LEU A 33 -5.03 0.68 -1.79
C LEU A 33 -3.68 1.40 -1.89
N ASP A 34 -3.24 1.76 -3.11
CA ASP A 34 -2.01 2.51 -3.34
C ASP A 34 -2.00 3.84 -2.59
N ASN A 35 -3.12 4.58 -2.66
CA ASN A 35 -3.25 5.88 -2.01
C ASN A 35 -3.18 5.75 -0.48
N LEU A 36 -3.95 4.83 0.09
CA LEU A 36 -3.96 4.60 1.53
C LEU A 36 -2.56 4.20 2.04
N VAL A 37 -1.96 3.18 1.42
CA VAL A 37 -0.64 2.67 1.82
C VAL A 37 0.47 3.70 1.56
N GLY A 38 0.38 4.46 0.47
CA GLY A 38 1.30 5.54 0.18
C GLY A 38 1.28 6.62 1.26
N ARG A 39 0.09 7.06 1.68
CA ARG A 39 -0.08 8.02 2.79
C ARG A 39 0.50 7.50 4.10
N MET A 40 0.31 6.22 4.41
CA MET A 40 0.89 5.58 5.60
C MET A 40 2.42 5.59 5.58
N LEU A 41 3.03 5.23 4.45
CA LEU A 41 4.47 5.25 4.26
C LEU A 41 5.04 6.68 4.39
N GLU A 42 4.40 7.67 3.77
CA GLU A 42 4.80 9.07 3.89
C GLU A 42 4.69 9.59 5.33
N ALA A 43 3.60 9.24 6.04
CA ALA A 43 3.41 9.60 7.44
C ALA A 43 4.52 9.00 8.35
N ARG A 44 5.06 7.84 7.97
CA ARG A 44 6.18 7.20 8.67
C ARG A 44 7.56 7.75 8.28
N GLY A 45 7.62 8.61 7.27
CA GLY A 45 8.85 9.26 6.80
C GLY A 45 9.55 8.54 5.65
N PHE A 46 8.91 7.56 5.01
CA PHE A 46 9.46 6.90 3.83
C PHE A 46 9.35 7.80 2.59
N ALA A 47 10.46 7.96 1.88
CA ALA A 47 10.50 8.72 0.64
C ALA A 47 10.05 7.86 -0.56
N ILE A 48 8.75 7.56 -0.64
CA ILE A 48 8.18 6.70 -1.70
C ILE A 48 8.28 7.30 -3.11
N GLY A 49 8.39 8.63 -3.21
CA GLY A 49 8.50 9.37 -4.47
C GLY A 49 9.93 9.62 -4.94
N ASP A 50 10.93 9.35 -4.10
CA ASP A 50 12.33 9.60 -4.43
C ASP A 50 13.06 8.27 -4.69
N PRO A 51 13.62 8.06 -5.91
CA PRO A 51 14.28 6.80 -6.26
C PRO A 51 15.63 6.61 -5.54
N VAL A 52 16.20 7.66 -4.94
CA VAL A 52 17.53 7.67 -4.32
C VAL A 52 17.44 7.64 -2.80
N ALA A 53 16.38 8.20 -2.21
CA ALA A 53 16.20 8.34 -0.76
C ALA A 53 15.63 7.09 -0.06
N SER A 54 15.88 5.88 -0.59
CA SER A 54 15.64 4.63 0.15
C SER A 54 16.66 4.40 1.28
N GLU A 55 17.17 5.47 1.91
CA GLU A 55 17.93 5.43 3.18
C GLU A 55 16.98 5.29 4.39
N GLY A 56 15.89 4.55 4.23
CA GLY A 56 15.00 4.12 5.30
C GLY A 56 15.35 2.70 5.75
N ASP A 57 14.97 2.34 6.97
CA ASP A 57 15.35 1.08 7.63
C ASP A 57 14.94 -0.18 6.86
N GLU A 58 13.97 -0.12 5.94
CA GLU A 58 13.34 -1.31 5.33
C GLU A 58 13.14 -1.22 3.80
N PRO A 59 14.20 -1.53 3.01
CA PRO A 59 14.14 -1.50 1.55
C PRO A 59 13.21 -2.56 0.94
N GLU A 60 12.93 -3.65 1.65
CA GLU A 60 12.04 -4.73 1.21
C GLU A 60 10.59 -4.26 1.11
N ILE A 61 10.10 -3.53 2.12
CA ILE A 61 8.74 -2.97 2.13
C ILE A 61 8.53 -1.95 1.01
N ILE A 62 9.54 -1.11 0.75
CA ILE A 62 9.50 -0.14 -0.35
C ILE A 62 9.51 -0.84 -1.71
N ALA A 63 10.25 -1.95 -1.85
CA ALA A 63 10.24 -2.76 -3.06
C ALA A 63 8.85 -3.39 -3.30
N GLU A 64 8.23 -3.96 -2.26
CA GLU A 64 6.87 -4.50 -2.33
C GLU A 64 5.85 -3.45 -2.77
N PHE A 65 5.87 -2.27 -2.13
CA PHE A 65 5.00 -1.15 -2.50
C PHE A 65 5.19 -0.72 -3.96
N ARG A 66 6.44 -0.58 -4.41
CA ARG A 66 6.75 -0.17 -5.80
C ARG A 66 6.30 -1.22 -6.81
N SER A 67 6.48 -2.50 -6.50
CA SER A 67 6.03 -3.63 -7.33
C SER A 67 4.51 -3.62 -7.48
N ALA A 68 3.78 -3.50 -6.36
CA ALA A 68 2.32 -3.41 -6.38
C ALA A 68 1.80 -2.19 -7.17
N ARG A 69 2.46 -1.04 -7.00
CA ARG A 69 2.18 0.21 -7.73
C ARG A 69 2.43 0.09 -9.22
N GLU A 70 3.47 -0.64 -9.64
CA GLU A 70 3.72 -0.91 -11.05
C GLU A 70 2.57 -1.70 -11.68
N THR A 71 2.15 -2.79 -11.03
CA THR A 71 0.99 -3.58 -11.50
C THR A 71 -0.29 -2.75 -11.56
N MET A 72 -0.56 -1.94 -10.54
CA MET A 72 -1.70 -1.02 -10.53
C MET A 72 -1.69 -0.09 -11.75
N ARG A 73 -0.54 0.54 -12.04
CA ARG A 73 -0.41 1.43 -13.21
C ARG A 73 -0.61 0.71 -14.54
N LEU A 74 -0.14 -0.54 -14.64
CA LEU A 74 -0.38 -1.36 -15.82
C LEU A 74 -1.87 -1.69 -16.00
N VAL A 75 -2.55 -2.02 -14.91
CA VAL A 75 -4.01 -2.24 -14.90
C VAL A 75 -4.76 -0.98 -15.32
N GLU A 76 -4.45 0.18 -14.73
CA GLU A 76 -5.07 1.47 -15.09
C GLU A 76 -4.81 1.86 -16.54
N ALA A 77 -3.60 1.59 -17.06
CA ALA A 77 -3.25 1.83 -18.45
C ALA A 77 -3.96 0.89 -19.43
N GLY A 78 -4.69 -0.12 -18.94
CA GLY A 78 -5.33 -1.15 -19.75
C GLY A 78 -4.31 -2.03 -20.46
N ALA A 79 -3.16 -2.29 -19.84
CA ALA A 79 -2.13 -3.16 -20.40
C ALA A 79 -2.68 -4.57 -20.65
N ASP A 80 -2.39 -5.11 -21.83
CA ASP A 80 -2.74 -6.49 -22.17
C ASP A 80 -1.82 -7.47 -21.43
N GLY A 81 -2.38 -8.62 -21.01
CA GLY A 81 -1.62 -9.69 -20.36
C GLY A 81 -1.53 -9.63 -18.84
N ILE A 82 -2.18 -8.66 -18.18
CA ILE A 82 -2.30 -8.69 -16.71
C ILE A 82 -3.27 -9.79 -16.30
N SER A 83 -2.75 -10.78 -15.57
CA SER A 83 -3.55 -11.90 -15.08
C SER A 83 -4.20 -11.55 -13.74
N PRO A 84 -5.31 -12.21 -13.36
CA PRO A 84 -5.88 -12.09 -12.02
C PRO A 84 -4.88 -12.46 -10.91
N GLY A 85 -3.88 -13.31 -11.21
CA GLY A 85 -2.78 -13.60 -10.29
C GLY A 85 -1.85 -12.41 -10.04
N ASP A 86 -1.60 -11.57 -11.05
CA ASP A 86 -0.78 -10.36 -10.88
C ASP A 86 -1.51 -9.32 -10.03
N ILE A 87 -2.82 -9.17 -10.24
CA ILE A 87 -3.68 -8.32 -9.41
C ILE A 87 -3.66 -8.81 -7.96
N ALA A 88 -3.82 -10.13 -7.74
CA ALA A 88 -3.74 -10.71 -6.41
C ALA A 88 -2.35 -10.48 -5.78
N ALA A 89 -1.26 -10.60 -6.53
CA ALA A 89 0.09 -10.32 -6.04
C ALA A 89 0.24 -8.86 -5.61
N ALA A 90 -0.25 -7.91 -6.40
CA ALA A 90 -0.23 -6.48 -6.05
C ALA A 90 -1.02 -6.17 -4.78
N ILE A 91 -2.21 -6.75 -4.63
CA ILE A 91 -3.03 -6.61 -3.40
C ILE A 91 -2.28 -7.17 -2.19
N ASN A 92 -1.61 -8.32 -2.33
CA ASN A 92 -0.81 -8.89 -1.24
C ASN A 92 0.39 -8.00 -0.89
N GLY A 93 1.05 -7.37 -1.87
CA GLY A 93 2.13 -6.41 -1.63
C GLY A 93 1.65 -5.19 -0.84
N TYR A 94 0.48 -4.63 -1.18
CA TYR A 94 -0.12 -3.56 -0.38
C TYR A 94 -0.49 -4.01 1.04
N ARG A 95 -1.00 -5.24 1.19
CA ARG A 95 -1.33 -5.82 2.51
C ARG A 95 -0.08 -6.00 3.37
N ALA A 96 1.02 -6.48 2.80
CA ALA A 96 2.29 -6.63 3.51
C ALA A 96 2.81 -5.29 4.04
N VAL A 97 2.73 -4.24 3.22
CA VAL A 97 3.14 -2.89 3.62
C VAL A 97 2.23 -2.33 4.72
N TYR A 98 0.91 -2.50 4.58
CA TYR A 98 -0.06 -2.11 5.61
C TYR A 98 0.22 -2.80 6.94
N GLU A 99 0.37 -4.13 6.92
CA GLU A 99 0.67 -4.92 8.13
C GLU A 99 1.97 -4.47 8.77
N TYR A 100 2.99 -4.17 7.96
CA TYR A 100 4.26 -3.63 8.45
C TYR A 100 4.07 -2.28 9.16
N VAL A 101 3.39 -1.31 8.54
CA VAL A 101 3.22 0.03 9.16
C VAL A 101 2.39 -0.04 10.45
N ILE A 102 1.36 -0.88 10.48
CA ILE A 102 0.53 -1.09 11.68
C ILE A 102 1.30 -1.86 12.78
N ALA A 103 2.14 -2.82 12.41
CA ALA A 103 2.95 -3.59 13.35
C ALA A 103 4.12 -2.78 13.93
N ASP A 104 4.78 -1.96 13.12
CA ASP A 104 5.90 -1.11 13.52
C ASP A 104 5.47 -0.04 14.55
N HIS A 105 4.19 0.37 14.56
CA HIS A 105 3.62 1.20 15.64
C HIS A 105 3.55 0.50 17.01
N ARG A 106 3.90 -0.79 17.12
CA ARG A 106 4.00 -1.52 18.39
C ARG A 106 5.41 -1.49 18.99
N ALA A 107 6.40 -0.92 18.32
CA ALA A 107 7.72 -0.72 18.92
C ALA A 107 7.66 0.45 19.94
N PRO A 108 8.00 0.20 21.22
CA PRO A 108 7.82 1.14 22.34
C PRO A 108 8.79 2.33 22.36
#